data_AF-A0A4S5JPF0-F1
#
_entry.id   AF-A0A4S5JPF0-F1
#
_cell.length_a   1.000
_cell.length_b   1.000
_cell.length_c   1.000
_cell.angle_alpha   90.00
_cell.angle_beta   90.00
_cell.angle_gamma   90.00
#
_symmetry.space_group_name_H-M   'P 1'
#
loop_
_entity.id
_entity.type
_entity.pdbx_description
1 polymer ?
#
loop_
_entity_poly.entity_id
_entity_poly.type
_entity_poly.pdbx_seq_one_letter_code
_entity_poly.pdbx_strand_id
1 'polypeptide(L)'
;MKKSAAVFVRLQAPTPFLNYCSRSTKNNLSMSLPTAIERHHGVMLNYRGKGLLICGEAGIGKSSLALELIHHGAILIADDVVDFSIETDQLVAHCPESLTGLLHTRELGLLDIRRICELNSWQASSSVDLGIELTQQNQLPASLSTPYLSKEILGKPLVMLSLVVNNPASLKNRIDSWLTMYESQANSIENLQLWQLGKLRFSA
;
A
#
# COMPACT_ATOMS: atom_id res chain seq x y z
N MET A 1 51.54 16.36 -3.51
CA MET A 1 50.45 17.34 -3.23
C MET A 1 49.64 17.53 -4.51
N LYS A 2 48.47 16.91 -4.63
CA LYS A 2 47.50 17.16 -5.73
C LYS A 2 46.17 17.53 -5.07
N LYS A 3 45.72 18.78 -5.28
CA LYS A 3 44.42 19.27 -4.79
C LYS A 3 43.34 18.79 -5.75
N SER A 4 42.35 18.05 -5.26
CA SER A 4 41.16 17.70 -6.03
C SER A 4 40.06 18.72 -5.71
N ALA A 5 39.52 19.34 -6.75
CA ALA A 5 38.46 20.35 -6.67
C ALA A 5 37.12 19.66 -6.41
N ALA A 6 36.43 20.04 -5.33
CA ALA A 6 35.07 19.63 -5.06
C ALA A 6 34.10 20.49 -5.88
N VAL A 7 33.40 19.87 -6.84
CA VAL A 7 32.30 20.47 -7.59
C VAL A 7 31.08 20.49 -6.67
N PHE A 8 30.70 21.67 -6.19
CA PHE A 8 29.45 21.89 -5.46
C PHE A 8 28.29 21.96 -6.46
N VAL A 9 27.49 20.90 -6.54
CA VAL A 9 26.17 20.95 -7.18
C VAL A 9 25.16 21.44 -6.14
N ARG A 10 24.62 22.63 -6.38
CA ARG A 10 23.63 23.31 -5.54
C ARG A 10 22.26 22.73 -5.86
N LEU A 11 21.75 21.80 -5.05
CA LEU A 11 20.35 21.37 -5.12
C LEU A 11 19.48 22.42 -4.43
N GLN A 12 18.64 23.10 -5.20
CA GLN A 12 17.61 24.01 -4.68
C GLN A 12 16.52 23.19 -3.99
N ALA A 13 16.17 23.57 -2.76
CA ALA A 13 14.98 23.06 -2.08
C ALA A 13 13.71 23.64 -2.73
N PRO A 14 12.62 22.87 -2.89
CA PRO A 14 11.35 23.44 -3.30
C PRO A 14 10.77 24.29 -2.15
N THR A 15 10.47 25.55 -2.45
CA THR A 15 9.84 26.53 -1.56
C THR A 15 8.38 26.16 -1.23
N PRO A 16 7.87 26.49 -0.03
CA PRO A 16 6.46 26.34 0.29
C PRO A 16 5.69 27.53 -0.30
N PHE A 17 4.70 27.27 -1.17
CA PHE A 17 3.78 28.32 -1.59
C PHE A 17 2.44 28.17 -0.86
N LEU A 18 2.23 29.11 0.06
CA LEU A 18 0.95 29.47 0.64
C LEU A 18 0.13 30.31 -0.36
N ASN A 19 -1.18 30.08 -0.31
CA ASN A 19 -2.31 30.95 -0.68
C ASN A 19 -2.64 31.18 -2.16
N TYR A 20 -3.77 30.58 -2.56
CA TYR A 20 -4.79 31.32 -3.28
C TYR A 20 -6.18 31.00 -2.71
N CYS A 21 -6.74 31.97 -1.98
CA CYS A 21 -8.14 31.97 -1.59
C CYS A 21 -8.89 32.78 -2.66
N SER A 22 -9.81 32.15 -3.40
CA SER A 22 -10.84 32.89 -4.14
C SER A 22 -12.21 32.36 -3.76
N ARG A 23 -13.01 33.26 -3.17
CA ARG A 23 -14.46 33.10 -3.04
C ARG A 23 -15.06 32.93 -4.43
N SER A 24 -15.77 31.83 -4.65
CA SER A 24 -16.83 31.79 -5.66
C SER A 24 -17.96 30.90 -5.16
N THR A 25 -19.05 31.56 -4.81
CA THR A 25 -20.37 30.97 -4.57
C THR A 25 -20.88 30.32 -5.85
N LYS A 26 -21.15 29.02 -5.83
CA LYS A 26 -22.20 28.34 -6.61
C LYS A 26 -22.35 26.91 -6.09
N ASN A 27 -23.43 26.70 -5.35
CA ASN A 27 -23.98 25.37 -5.08
C ASN A 27 -24.26 24.69 -6.43
N ASN A 28 -23.60 23.57 -6.70
CA ASN A 28 -24.05 22.54 -7.63
C ASN A 28 -23.49 21.22 -7.12
N LEU A 29 -24.36 20.39 -6.54
CA LEU A 29 -24.10 18.98 -6.27
C LEU A 29 -24.02 18.23 -7.61
N SER A 30 -22.91 18.37 -8.31
CA SER A 30 -22.54 17.44 -9.37
C SER A 30 -21.71 16.33 -8.74
N MET A 31 -22.33 15.19 -8.43
CA MET A 31 -21.56 13.95 -8.29
C MET A 31 -20.87 13.70 -9.63
N SER A 32 -19.58 13.99 -9.69
CA SER A 32 -18.74 13.64 -10.84
C SER A 32 -18.72 12.12 -10.95
N LEU A 33 -19.07 11.59 -12.13
CA LEU A 33 -18.82 10.19 -12.48
C LEU A 33 -17.33 9.86 -12.23
N PRO A 34 -16.98 8.68 -11.68
CA PRO A 34 -15.59 8.33 -11.45
C PRO A 34 -14.80 8.37 -12.77
N THR A 35 -13.69 9.10 -12.74
CA THR A 35 -12.96 9.64 -13.90
C THR A 35 -12.24 8.58 -14.75
N ALA A 36 -12.06 7.36 -14.25
CA ALA A 36 -11.67 6.14 -14.97
C ALA A 36 -11.74 4.98 -13.96
N ILE A 37 -12.08 3.76 -14.42
CA ILE A 37 -12.03 2.55 -13.58
C ILE A 37 -10.93 1.64 -14.12
N GLU A 38 -9.96 1.29 -13.27
CA GLU A 38 -8.92 0.31 -13.57
C GLU A 38 -9.14 -0.95 -12.72
N ARG A 39 -8.95 -2.14 -13.30
CA ARG A 39 -9.12 -3.41 -12.59
C ARG A 39 -7.78 -4.09 -12.43
N HIS A 40 -7.48 -4.54 -11.21
CA HIS A 40 -6.32 -5.40 -10.97
C HIS A 40 -6.68 -6.65 -10.21
N HIS A 41 -5.88 -7.70 -10.43
CA HIS A 41 -5.89 -8.87 -9.57
C HIS A 41 -5.14 -8.62 -8.26
N GLY A 42 -5.72 -9.06 -7.15
CA GLY A 42 -5.15 -8.88 -5.83
C GLY A 42 -6.18 -9.04 -4.73
N VAL A 43 -5.76 -8.75 -3.51
CA VAL A 43 -6.65 -8.69 -2.35
C VAL A 43 -6.51 -7.32 -1.71
N MET A 44 -7.62 -6.64 -1.49
CA MET A 44 -7.65 -5.33 -0.84
C MET A 44 -8.23 -5.48 0.56
N LEU A 45 -7.50 -4.95 1.55
CA LEU A 45 -7.86 -4.99 2.96
C LEU A 45 -7.74 -3.59 3.57
N ASN A 46 -8.47 -3.33 4.63
CA ASN A 46 -8.08 -2.30 5.60
C ASN A 46 -7.50 -3.00 6.83
N TYR A 47 -6.24 -2.69 7.17
CA TYR A 47 -5.56 -3.27 8.32
C TYR A 47 -4.81 -2.20 9.08
N ARG A 48 -5.04 -2.12 10.40
CA ARG A 48 -4.51 -1.06 11.28
C ARG A 48 -4.81 0.36 10.76
N GLY A 49 -5.98 0.56 10.14
CA GLY A 49 -6.39 1.85 9.59
C GLY A 49 -5.68 2.24 8.29
N LYS A 50 -5.04 1.28 7.61
CA LYS A 50 -4.40 1.45 6.31
C LYS A 50 -5.03 0.57 5.27
N GLY A 51 -5.36 1.14 4.12
CA GLY A 51 -5.72 0.39 2.91
C GLY A 51 -4.50 -0.31 2.33
N LEU A 52 -4.49 -1.63 2.40
CA LEU A 52 -3.42 -2.50 1.94
C LEU A 52 -3.85 -3.30 0.71
N LEU A 53 -3.16 -3.06 -0.40
CA LEU A 53 -3.27 -3.89 -1.61
C LEU A 53 -2.24 -5.02 -1.58
N ILE A 54 -2.69 -6.27 -1.54
CA ILE A 54 -1.84 -7.46 -1.62
C ILE A 54 -1.85 -8.00 -3.06
N CYS A 55 -0.67 -8.01 -3.67
CA CYS A 55 -0.40 -8.51 -5.00
C CYS A 55 0.62 -9.67 -4.97
N GLY A 56 0.80 -10.33 -6.10
CA GLY A 56 1.67 -11.49 -6.26
C GLY A 56 1.07 -12.54 -7.19
N GLU A 57 1.88 -13.51 -7.56
CA GLU A 57 1.51 -14.59 -8.48
C GLU A 57 0.27 -15.38 -8.03
N ALA A 58 -0.41 -16.01 -8.99
CA ALA A 58 -1.56 -16.87 -8.71
C ALA A 58 -1.15 -18.05 -7.82
N GLY A 59 -1.92 -18.32 -6.76
CA GLY A 59 -1.62 -19.42 -5.83
C GLY A 59 -0.47 -19.18 -4.85
N ILE A 60 0.10 -17.96 -4.79
CA ILE A 60 1.19 -17.65 -3.84
C ILE A 60 0.71 -17.51 -2.38
N GLY A 61 -0.61 -17.49 -2.14
CA GLY A 61 -1.20 -17.39 -0.81
C GLY A 61 -1.77 -16.01 -0.45
N LYS A 62 -2.12 -15.16 -1.42
CA LYS A 62 -2.74 -13.84 -1.16
C LYS A 62 -4.00 -13.95 -0.30
N SER A 63 -4.96 -14.77 -0.71
CA SER A 63 -6.24 -14.95 0.00
C SER A 63 -6.05 -15.69 1.33
N SER A 64 -5.05 -16.58 1.45
CA SER A 64 -4.70 -17.23 2.73
C SER A 64 -4.12 -16.23 3.73
N LEU A 65 -3.24 -15.33 3.29
CA LEU A 65 -2.75 -14.22 4.11
C LEU A 65 -3.89 -13.26 4.49
N ALA A 66 -4.79 -12.97 3.56
CA ALA A 66 -5.95 -12.14 3.84
C ALA A 66 -6.84 -12.75 4.94
N LEU A 67 -7.09 -14.05 4.89
CA LEU A 67 -7.81 -14.76 5.95
C LEU A 67 -7.10 -14.61 7.31
N GLU A 68 -5.77 -14.80 7.36
CA GLU A 68 -4.98 -14.61 8.59
C GLU A 68 -5.14 -13.18 9.13
N LEU A 69 -5.05 -12.16 8.27
CA LEU A 69 -5.16 -10.76 8.68
C LEU A 69 -6.58 -10.41 9.14
N ILE A 70 -7.62 -10.95 8.49
CA ILE A 70 -9.03 -10.75 8.90
C ILE A 70 -9.27 -11.31 10.31
N HIS A 71 -8.72 -12.49 10.62
CA HIS A 71 -8.76 -13.04 11.97
C HIS A 71 -7.98 -12.21 13.02
N HIS A 72 -7.17 -11.25 12.57
CA HIS A 72 -6.47 -10.29 13.42
C HIS A 72 -7.00 -8.85 13.26
N GLY A 73 -8.26 -8.70 12.84
CA GLY A 73 -8.96 -7.42 12.81
C GLY A 73 -8.78 -6.63 11.52
N ALA A 74 -8.28 -7.23 10.43
CA ALA A 74 -8.40 -6.63 9.12
C ALA A 74 -9.85 -6.69 8.60
N ILE A 75 -10.22 -5.70 7.81
CA ILE A 75 -11.51 -5.61 7.14
C ILE A 75 -11.28 -5.92 5.66
N LEU A 76 -12.03 -6.88 5.12
CA LEU A 76 -11.99 -7.21 3.69
C LEU A 76 -12.64 -6.10 2.86
N ILE A 77 -11.98 -5.66 1.80
CA ILE A 77 -12.61 -4.84 0.76
C ILE A 77 -13.03 -5.77 -0.38
N ALA A 78 -12.06 -6.43 -0.99
CA ALA A 78 -12.25 -7.28 -2.17
C ALA A 78 -11.17 -8.37 -2.25
N ASP A 79 -11.54 -9.54 -2.77
CA ASP A 79 -10.64 -10.65 -3.09
C ASP A 79 -10.69 -10.94 -4.60
N ASP A 80 -9.59 -11.46 -5.12
CA ASP A 80 -9.31 -11.72 -6.54
C ASP A 80 -9.32 -10.50 -7.47
N VAL A 81 -10.43 -9.76 -7.57
CA VAL A 81 -10.58 -8.59 -8.45
C VAL A 81 -10.90 -7.35 -7.65
N VAL A 82 -10.13 -6.28 -7.87
CA VAL A 82 -10.29 -4.98 -7.22
C VAL A 82 -10.48 -3.90 -8.29
N ASP A 83 -11.55 -3.12 -8.16
CA ASP A 83 -11.84 -1.98 -9.03
C ASP A 83 -11.28 -0.71 -8.38
N PHE A 84 -10.48 0.06 -9.11
CA PHE A 84 -9.87 1.30 -8.63
C PHE A 84 -10.48 2.50 -9.32
N SER A 85 -10.59 3.60 -8.58
CA SER A 85 -11.02 4.90 -9.11
C SER A 85 -10.29 6.02 -8.37
N ILE A 86 -10.34 7.23 -8.95
CA ILE A 86 -9.88 8.44 -8.26
C ILE A 86 -11.11 9.21 -7.77
N GLU A 87 -11.21 9.36 -6.45
CA GLU A 87 -12.27 10.11 -5.78
C GLU A 87 -11.64 11.22 -4.95
N THR A 88 -12.00 12.48 -5.20
CA THR A 88 -11.44 13.63 -4.46
C THR A 88 -9.90 13.62 -4.39
N ASP A 89 -9.25 13.27 -5.50
CA ASP A 89 -7.79 13.13 -5.65
C ASP A 89 -7.14 12.00 -4.84
N GLN A 90 -7.93 11.10 -4.25
CA GLN A 90 -7.49 9.90 -3.55
C GLN A 90 -7.73 8.66 -4.40
N LEU A 91 -6.79 7.71 -4.32
CA LEU A 91 -6.97 6.39 -4.92
C LEU A 91 -7.90 5.56 -4.02
N VAL A 92 -9.04 5.14 -4.56
CA VAL A 92 -10.05 4.36 -3.85
C VAL A 92 -10.22 3.01 -4.53
N ALA A 93 -10.16 1.94 -3.74
CA ALA A 93 -10.42 0.57 -4.15
C ALA A 93 -11.84 0.15 -3.76
N HIS A 94 -12.48 -0.60 -4.64
CA HIS A 94 -13.86 -1.04 -4.56
C HIS A 94 -13.97 -2.54 -4.79
N CYS A 95 -14.96 -3.15 -4.14
CA CYS A 95 -15.38 -4.52 -4.43
C CYS A 95 -16.38 -4.53 -5.60
N PRO A 96 -16.15 -5.34 -6.66
CA PRO A 96 -17.18 -5.62 -7.64
C PRO A 96 -18.41 -6.26 -6.98
N GLU A 97 -19.62 -5.89 -7.41
CA GLU A 97 -20.88 -6.34 -6.78
C GLU A 97 -20.98 -7.87 -6.65
N SER A 98 -20.49 -8.61 -7.66
CA SER A 98 -20.51 -10.07 -7.71
C SER A 98 -19.62 -10.76 -6.66
N LEU A 99 -18.66 -10.05 -6.06
CA LEU A 99 -17.68 -10.59 -5.11
C LEU A 99 -17.88 -10.07 -3.67
N THR A 100 -19.01 -9.39 -3.43
CA THR A 100 -19.32 -8.72 -2.15
C THR A 100 -19.18 -9.64 -0.94
N GLY A 101 -18.20 -9.36 -0.08
CA GLY A 101 -17.98 -10.09 1.18
C GLY A 101 -17.46 -11.52 1.02
N LEU A 102 -17.09 -11.91 -0.19
CA LEU A 102 -16.62 -13.26 -0.51
C LEU A 102 -15.08 -13.32 -0.52
N LEU A 103 -14.54 -14.37 0.08
CA LEU A 103 -13.12 -14.73 0.05
C LEU A 103 -12.99 -16.17 -0.43
N HIS A 104 -12.14 -16.44 -1.42
CA HIS A 104 -11.94 -17.79 -1.93
C HIS A 104 -10.56 -18.34 -1.52
N THR A 105 -10.55 -19.38 -0.68
CA THR A 105 -9.33 -20.13 -0.35
C THR A 105 -9.39 -21.51 -0.99
N ARG A 106 -8.23 -22.07 -1.36
CA ARG A 106 -8.20 -23.40 -1.99
C ARG A 106 -8.58 -24.51 -1.01
N GLU A 107 -8.27 -24.30 0.26
CA GLU A 107 -8.42 -25.27 1.33
C GLU A 107 -9.86 -25.32 1.86
N LEU A 108 -10.58 -24.19 1.86
CA LEU A 108 -11.92 -24.07 2.45
C LEU A 108 -13.01 -23.73 1.42
N GLY A 109 -12.64 -23.34 0.20
CA GLY A 109 -13.55 -22.89 -0.84
C GLY A 109 -13.99 -21.44 -0.66
N LEU A 110 -15.22 -21.13 -1.09
CA LEU A 110 -15.80 -19.79 -1.03
C LEU A 110 -16.38 -19.51 0.36
N LEU A 111 -15.90 -18.45 1.00
CA LEU A 111 -16.24 -18.04 2.35
C LEU A 111 -17.00 -16.70 2.32
N ASP A 112 -18.14 -16.60 3.00
CA ASP A 112 -18.81 -15.32 3.28
C ASP A 112 -18.25 -14.74 4.59
N ILE A 113 -17.31 -13.82 4.47
CA ILE A 113 -16.56 -13.24 5.61
C ILE A 113 -17.49 -12.54 6.60
N ARG A 114 -18.61 -11.99 6.14
CA ARG A 114 -19.61 -11.33 6.98
C ARG A 114 -20.33 -12.30 7.92
N ARG A 115 -20.32 -13.60 7.61
CA ARG A 115 -20.96 -14.65 8.41
C ARG A 115 -20.01 -15.35 9.35
N ILE A 116 -18.74 -15.48 8.96
CA ILE A 116 -17.77 -16.32 9.69
C ILE A 116 -16.83 -15.51 10.59
N CYS A 117 -16.68 -14.21 10.34
CA CYS A 117 -15.82 -13.32 11.11
C CYS A 117 -16.64 -12.33 11.95
N GLU A 118 -15.95 -11.46 12.68
CA GLU A 118 -16.56 -10.46 13.54
C GLU A 118 -17.45 -9.46 12.79
N LEU A 119 -18.29 -8.74 13.54
CA LEU A 119 -19.06 -7.61 13.01
C LEU A 119 -18.11 -6.59 12.36
N ASN A 120 -18.44 -6.15 11.15
CA ASN A 120 -17.64 -5.22 10.32
C ASN A 120 -16.36 -5.81 9.71
N SER A 121 -16.30 -7.13 9.48
CA SER A 121 -15.21 -7.81 8.77
C SER A 121 -15.15 -7.53 7.25
N TRP A 122 -16.10 -6.76 6.71
CA TRP A 122 -16.14 -6.35 5.31
C TRP A 122 -16.64 -4.91 5.14
N GLN A 123 -16.12 -4.20 4.14
CA GLN A 123 -16.62 -2.90 3.68
C GLN A 123 -16.54 -2.80 2.14
N ALA A 124 -17.41 -1.99 1.54
CA ALA A 124 -17.53 -1.91 0.08
C ALA A 124 -16.32 -1.27 -0.62
N SER A 125 -15.67 -0.31 0.05
CA SER A 125 -14.56 0.46 -0.51
C SER A 125 -13.59 0.95 0.57
N SER A 126 -12.37 1.32 0.16
CA SER A 126 -11.34 1.92 1.03
C SER A 126 -10.40 2.79 0.20
N SER A 127 -9.80 3.82 0.82
CA SER A 127 -8.57 4.41 0.28
C SER A 127 -7.47 3.35 0.17
N VAL A 128 -6.52 3.56 -0.75
CA VAL A 128 -5.35 2.70 -0.95
C VAL A 128 -4.11 3.46 -0.51
N ASP A 129 -3.51 3.03 0.60
CA ASP A 129 -2.38 3.74 1.21
C ASP A 129 -1.04 3.08 0.85
N LEU A 130 -1.01 1.76 0.87
CA LEU A 130 0.19 0.94 0.77
C LEU A 130 -0.11 -0.35 0.01
N GLY A 131 0.94 -1.00 -0.49
CA GLY A 131 0.79 -2.34 -1.04
C GLY A 131 1.88 -3.30 -0.60
N ILE A 132 1.62 -4.58 -0.83
CA ILE A 132 2.48 -5.70 -0.50
C ILE A 132 2.57 -6.58 -1.74
N GLU A 133 3.79 -6.85 -2.20
CA GLU A 133 4.06 -7.79 -3.28
C GLU A 133 4.60 -9.09 -2.69
N LEU A 134 3.84 -10.17 -2.79
CA LEU A 134 4.29 -11.50 -2.37
C LEU A 134 5.12 -12.14 -3.47
N THR A 135 6.29 -12.68 -3.12
CA THR A 135 7.18 -13.37 -4.07
C THR A 135 7.70 -14.69 -3.52
N GLN A 136 8.09 -15.62 -4.41
CA GLN A 136 8.75 -16.88 -4.00
C GLN A 136 10.25 -16.73 -3.81
N GLN A 137 10.86 -15.80 -4.54
CA GLN A 137 12.30 -15.58 -4.53
C GLN A 137 12.60 -14.15 -4.17
N ASN A 138 13.76 -13.97 -3.55
CA ASN A 138 14.24 -12.66 -3.20
C ASN A 138 14.76 -11.96 -4.46
N GLN A 139 13.87 -11.23 -5.16
CA GLN A 139 14.26 -10.38 -6.29
C GLN A 139 14.84 -9.03 -5.83
N LEU A 140 15.14 -8.89 -4.54
CA LEU A 140 15.80 -7.73 -3.97
C LEU A 140 17.09 -7.42 -4.75
N PRO A 141 17.22 -6.23 -5.37
CA PRO A 141 18.52 -5.79 -5.85
C PRO A 141 19.50 -5.74 -4.68
N ALA A 142 20.79 -5.95 -4.93
CA ALA A 142 21.86 -6.01 -3.91
C ALA A 142 22.05 -4.74 -3.04
N SER A 143 21.12 -3.78 -3.11
CA SER A 143 21.07 -2.57 -2.31
C SER A 143 20.51 -2.86 -0.91
N LEU A 144 21.18 -2.30 0.11
CA LEU A 144 20.74 -2.35 1.50
C LEU A 144 19.44 -1.59 1.77
N SER A 145 18.81 -0.92 0.79
CA SER A 145 17.50 -0.28 0.96
C SER A 145 16.38 -1.31 1.13
N THR A 146 15.38 -1.01 1.96
CA THR A 146 14.11 -1.77 1.95
C THR A 146 13.58 -1.85 0.52
N PRO A 147 13.09 -3.01 0.05
CA PRO A 147 12.59 -3.19 -1.32
C PRO A 147 11.24 -2.48 -1.46
N TYR A 148 11.29 -1.15 -1.56
CA TYR A 148 10.13 -0.38 -1.97
C TYR A 148 10.03 -0.49 -3.48
N LEU A 149 9.03 -1.22 -3.95
CA LEU A 149 8.61 -1.10 -5.35
C LEU A 149 7.66 0.09 -5.43
N SER A 150 7.78 0.88 -6.49
CA SER A 150 6.75 1.84 -6.85
C SER A 150 5.85 1.20 -7.89
N LYS A 151 4.57 1.02 -7.55
CA LYS A 151 3.53 0.70 -8.54
C LYS A 151 2.74 1.98 -8.79
N GLU A 152 2.25 2.18 -10.00
CA GLU A 152 1.33 3.27 -10.31
C GLU A 152 -0.04 2.68 -10.62
N ILE A 153 -1.10 3.27 -10.06
CA ILE A 153 -2.49 2.91 -10.36
C ILE A 153 -3.22 4.22 -10.64
N LEU A 154 -3.85 4.34 -11.81
CA LEU A 154 -4.54 5.57 -12.22
C LEU A 154 -3.72 6.88 -12.03
N GLY A 155 -2.40 6.85 -12.29
CA GLY A 155 -1.55 8.04 -12.13
C GLY A 155 -1.04 8.30 -10.71
N LYS A 156 -1.45 7.50 -9.71
CA LYS A 156 -1.05 7.67 -8.31
C LYS A 156 0.06 6.67 -7.95
N PRO A 157 1.21 7.14 -7.41
CA PRO A 157 2.26 6.24 -6.95
C PRO A 157 1.84 5.53 -5.66
N LEU A 158 2.06 4.23 -5.62
CA LEU A 158 1.79 3.35 -4.50
C LEU A 158 3.10 2.73 -4.00
N VAL A 159 3.37 2.91 -2.70
CA VAL A 159 4.53 2.32 -2.04
C VAL A 159 4.23 0.85 -1.75
N MET A 160 5.06 -0.04 -2.31
CA MET A 160 4.90 -1.48 -2.17
C MET A 160 6.05 -2.08 -1.35
N LEU A 161 5.72 -2.92 -0.37
CA LEU A 161 6.69 -3.79 0.31
C LEU A 161 6.76 -5.15 -0.37
N SER A 162 7.94 -5.55 -0.86
CA SER A 162 8.12 -6.92 -1.36
C SER A 162 8.44 -7.90 -0.22
N LEU A 163 7.69 -9.01 -0.12
CA LEU A 163 7.86 -10.03 0.90
C LEU A 163 7.97 -11.43 0.29
N VAL A 164 9.04 -12.14 0.65
CA VAL A 164 9.20 -13.55 0.30
C VAL A 164 8.31 -14.42 1.18
N VAL A 165 7.56 -15.35 0.60
CA VAL A 165 6.65 -16.25 1.35
C VAL A 165 7.40 -17.29 2.19
N ASN A 166 8.54 -17.78 1.70
CA ASN A 166 9.39 -18.77 2.37
C ASN A 166 10.37 -18.09 3.34
N ASN A 167 9.86 -17.53 4.44
CA ASN A 167 10.66 -16.87 5.46
C ASN A 167 10.31 -17.41 6.86
N PRO A 168 11.29 -17.59 7.78
CA PRO A 168 11.01 -18.00 9.15
C PRO A 168 10.06 -17.07 9.92
N ALA A 169 10.13 -15.76 9.66
CA ALA A 169 9.18 -14.81 10.21
C ALA A 169 7.89 -14.80 9.37
N SER A 170 6.74 -14.94 10.04
CA SER A 170 5.44 -14.92 9.37
C SER A 170 5.23 -13.65 8.56
N LEU A 171 4.42 -13.74 7.50
CA LEU A 171 4.07 -12.59 6.67
C LEU A 171 3.40 -11.51 7.51
N LYS A 172 2.42 -11.87 8.34
CA LYS A 172 1.76 -10.96 9.28
C LYS A 172 2.77 -10.20 10.15
N ASN A 173 3.68 -10.89 10.84
CA ASN A 173 4.62 -10.23 11.75
C ASN A 173 5.55 -9.26 11.01
N ARG A 174 5.94 -9.59 9.77
CA ARG A 174 6.73 -8.70 8.92
C ARG A 174 5.93 -7.49 8.46
N ILE A 175 4.65 -7.66 8.11
CA ILE A 175 3.73 -6.57 7.78
C ILE A 175 3.53 -5.65 8.99
N ASP A 176 3.24 -6.21 10.17
CA ASP A 176 3.08 -5.44 11.41
C ASP A 176 4.33 -4.65 11.77
N SER A 177 5.50 -5.26 11.62
CA SER A 177 6.79 -4.59 11.85
C SER A 177 6.97 -3.43 10.89
N TRP A 178 6.69 -3.64 9.60
CA TRP A 178 6.79 -2.60 8.60
C TRP A 178 5.81 -1.45 8.82
N LEU A 179 4.53 -1.73 9.12
CA LEU A 179 3.54 -0.70 9.43
C LEU A 179 3.96 0.14 10.63
N THR A 180 4.48 -0.50 11.67
CA THR A 180 5.01 0.20 12.86
C THR A 180 6.20 1.09 12.51
N MET A 181 7.09 0.64 11.62
CA MET A 181 8.19 1.45 11.09
C MET A 181 7.67 2.63 10.24
N TYR A 182 6.65 2.39 9.41
CA TYR A 182 6.06 3.42 8.54
C TYR A 182 5.34 4.51 9.35
N GLU A 183 4.57 4.13 10.36
CA GLU A 183 3.87 5.05 11.27
C GLU A 183 4.85 5.93 12.06
N SER A 184 5.96 5.36 12.56
CA SER A 184 6.99 6.15 13.27
C SER A 184 7.74 7.14 12.37
N GLN A 185 7.91 6.80 11.09
CA GLN A 185 8.56 7.67 10.09
C GLN A 185 7.65 8.78 9.56
N ALA A 186 6.35 8.51 9.38
CA ALA A 186 5.37 9.54 9.00
C ALA A 186 5.30 10.69 10.02
N ASN A 187 5.58 10.39 11.29
CA ASN A 187 5.66 11.37 12.37
C ASN A 187 7.01 12.12 12.46
N SER A 188 7.99 11.79 11.61
CA SER A 188 9.34 12.37 11.65
C SER A 188 9.91 12.64 10.26
N ILE A 189 9.39 13.70 9.61
CA ILE A 189 9.83 14.17 8.28
C ILE A 189 11.37 14.40 8.19
N GLU A 190 12.08 14.61 9.31
CA GLU A 190 13.55 14.75 9.34
C GLU A 190 14.34 13.43 9.27
N ASN A 191 13.76 12.28 9.63
CA ASN A 191 14.54 11.04 9.80
C ASN A 191 14.77 10.23 8.51
N LEU A 192 14.01 10.53 7.44
CA LEU A 192 14.17 9.88 6.13
C LEU A 192 15.54 10.18 5.49
N GLN A 193 16.05 11.42 5.65
CA GLN A 193 17.38 11.79 5.17
C GLN A 193 18.48 11.14 6.01
N LEU A 194 18.31 11.07 7.33
CA LEU A 194 19.31 10.53 8.26
C LEU A 194 19.47 9.01 8.15
N TRP A 195 18.40 8.27 7.89
CA TRP A 195 18.48 6.80 7.75
C TRP A 195 19.08 6.36 6.40
N GLN A 196 18.78 7.07 5.31
CA GLN A 196 19.45 6.84 4.02
C GLN A 196 20.96 7.13 4.11
N LEU A 197 21.35 8.16 4.87
CA LEU A 197 22.76 8.47 5.17
C LEU A 197 23.42 7.49 6.15
N GLY A 198 22.66 6.93 7.10
CA GLY A 198 23.15 5.96 8.09
C GLY A 198 23.53 4.61 7.49
N LYS A 199 22.84 4.16 6.43
CA LYS A 199 23.19 2.93 5.70
C LYS A 199 24.49 3.00 4.91
N LEU A 200 24.99 4.19 4.59
CA LEU A 200 26.30 4.38 3.95
C LEU A 200 27.47 4.32 4.94
N ARG A 201 27.23 4.39 6.25
CA ARG A 201 28.30 4.42 7.27
C ARG A 201 28.70 3.05 7.85
N PHE A 202 27.97 1.98 7.53
CA PHE A 202 28.27 0.62 8.02
C PHE A 202 28.83 -0.31 6.93
N SER A 203 29.40 0.24 5.86
CA SER A 203 30.10 -0.52 4.82
C SER A 203 31.55 -0.05 4.62
N ALA A 204 32.24 0.30 5.71
CA ALA A 204 33.67 0.57 5.74
C ALA A 204 34.34 -0.26 6.84
#